data_AF-A0A350DH58-F1
#
_entry.id   AF-A0A350DH58-F1
#
_cell.length_a   1.000
_cell.length_b   1.000
_cell.length_c   1.000
_cell.angle_alpha   90.00
_cell.angle_beta   90.00
_cell.angle_gamma   90.00
#
_symmetry.space_group_name_H-M   'P 1'
#
loop_
_entity.id
_entity.type
_entity.pdbx_description
1 polymer ?
#
loop_
_entity_poly.entity_id
_entity_poly.type
_entity_poly.pdbx_seq_one_letter_code
_entity_poly.pdbx_strand_id
1 'polypeptide(L)' 'TQCHARNPEHAGFSAPPAGYAFDSWDDILGHKAQIQQVVGSRYMPLGNITNMSDEERDIIAAWEE' A
#
# COMPACT_ATOMS: atom_id res chain seq x y z
N THR A 1 -0.08 -7.20 8.80
CA THR A 1 -0.25 -6.46 7.53
C THR A 1 -0.88 -7.41 6.52
N GLN A 2 -2.05 -7.09 5.94
CA GLN A 2 -2.84 -8.11 5.24
C GLN A 2 -2.17 -8.64 3.96
N CYS A 3 -1.73 -7.76 3.05
CA CYS A 3 -1.17 -8.19 1.75
C CYS A 3 0.31 -7.82 1.57
N HIS A 4 0.73 -6.61 1.93
CA HIS A 4 2.09 -6.11 1.73
C HIS A 4 3.00 -6.29 2.96
N ALA A 5 2.89 -7.43 3.64
CA ALA A 5 3.84 -7.85 4.68
C ALA A 5 4.88 -8.80 4.07
N ARG A 6 6.08 -8.91 4.66
CA ARG A 6 7.00 -10.03 4.34
C ARG A 6 6.36 -11.39 4.59
N ASN A 7 5.49 -11.49 5.59
CA ASN A 7 4.68 -12.68 5.86
C ASN A 7 3.19 -12.30 5.90
N PRO A 8 2.49 -12.27 4.74
CA PRO A 8 1.09 -11.85 4.67
C PRO A 8 0.17 -12.76 5.47
N GLU A 9 -0.81 -12.16 6.14
CA GLU A 9 -1.86 -12.90 6.87
C GLU A 9 -3.06 -13.23 5.96
N HIS A 10 -3.21 -12.51 4.84
CA HIS A 10 -4.32 -12.72 3.93
C HIS A 10 -4.15 -14.03 3.15
N ALA A 11 -5.11 -14.96 3.30
CA ALA A 11 -5.02 -16.32 2.77
C ALA A 11 -4.74 -16.44 1.25
N GLY A 12 -5.04 -15.39 0.48
CA GLY A 12 -4.74 -15.30 -0.95
C GLY A 12 -3.27 -15.00 -1.31
N PHE A 13 -2.40 -14.73 -0.33
CA PHE A 13 -1.01 -14.33 -0.56
C PHE A 13 -0.06 -15.13 0.34
N SER A 14 0.85 -15.89 -0.28
CA SER A 14 1.97 -16.57 0.42
C SER A 14 3.24 -15.71 0.49
N ALA A 15 3.25 -14.57 -0.22
CA ALA A 15 4.35 -13.62 -0.31
C ALA A 15 3.77 -12.22 -0.66
N PRO A 16 4.49 -11.13 -0.34
CA PRO A 16 4.06 -9.78 -0.69
C PRO A 16 3.83 -9.64 -2.21
N PRO A 17 2.69 -9.08 -2.66
CA PRO A 17 2.41 -8.86 -4.08
C PRO A 17 3.52 -8.05 -4.74
N ALA A 18 3.98 -8.52 -5.91
CA ALA A 18 5.05 -7.90 -6.69
C ALA A 18 6.37 -7.67 -5.90
N GLY A 19 6.56 -8.35 -4.77
CA GLY A 19 7.74 -8.20 -3.92
C GLY A 19 7.73 -6.97 -3.02
N TYR A 20 6.65 -6.18 -3.00
CA TYR A 20 6.56 -4.98 -2.16
C TYR A 20 6.08 -5.34 -0.75
N ALA A 21 7.01 -5.35 0.19
CA ALA A 21 6.73 -5.44 1.63
C ALA A 21 6.97 -4.11 2.31
N PHE A 22 6.08 -3.73 3.23
CA PHE A 22 6.07 -2.44 3.93
C PHE A 22 6.12 -2.64 5.44
N ASP A 23 7.08 -3.44 5.92
CA ASP A 23 7.21 -3.76 7.35
C ASP A 23 8.03 -2.72 8.13
N SER A 24 8.75 -1.85 7.43
CA SER A 24 9.52 -0.75 8.02
C SER A 24 9.25 0.58 7.33
N TRP A 25 9.56 1.68 8.01
CA TRP A 25 9.42 3.02 7.43
C TRP A 25 10.36 3.24 6.25
N ASP A 26 11.57 2.67 6.30
CA ASP A 26 12.52 2.70 5.18
C ASP A 26 11.96 1.97 3.94
N ASP A 27 11.28 0.83 4.14
CA ASP A 27 10.64 0.11 3.03
C ASP A 27 9.53 0.94 2.38
N ILE A 28 8.76 1.68 3.19
CA ILE A 28 7.66 2.56 2.72
C ILE A 28 8.24 3.76 1.97
N LEU A 29 9.22 4.46 2.56
CA LEU A 29 9.87 5.62 1.95
C LEU A 29 10.57 5.26 0.63
N GLY A 30 11.22 4.09 0.57
CA GLY A 30 11.87 3.59 -0.65
C GLY A 30 10.90 3.35 -1.82
N HIS A 31 9.60 3.24 -1.54
CA HIS A 31 8.55 3.00 -2.55
C HIS A 31 7.48 4.10 -2.58
N LYS A 32 7.75 5.25 -1.96
CA LYS A 32 6.80 6.36 -1.81
C LYS A 32 6.11 6.74 -3.12
N ALA A 33 6.88 6.97 -4.18
CA ALA A 33 6.32 7.38 -5.48
C ALA A 33 5.33 6.34 -6.05
N GLN A 34 5.66 5.05 -5.94
CA GLN A 34 4.80 3.96 -6.37
C GLN A 34 3.53 3.90 -5.52
N ILE A 35 3.64 4.02 -4.20
CA ILE A 35 2.51 4.04 -3.26
C ILE A 35 1.55 5.18 -3.63
N GLN A 36 2.07 6.39 -3.84
CA GLN A 36 1.28 7.56 -4.23
C GLN A 36 0.54 7.32 -5.55
N GLN A 37 1.24 6.79 -6.55
CA GLN A 37 0.65 6.50 -7.87
C GLN A 37 -0.49 5.48 -7.77
N VAL A 38 -0.30 4.36 -7.07
CA VAL A 38 -1.31 3.30 -7.01
C VAL A 38 -2.50 3.67 -6.12
N VAL A 39 -2.29 4.47 -5.08
CA VAL A 39 -3.36 4.97 -4.21
C VAL A 39 -4.17 6.06 -4.91
N GLY A 40 -3.49 7.03 -5.54
CA GLY A 40 -4.15 8.14 -6.25
C GLY A 40 -4.90 7.70 -7.51
N SER A 41 -4.41 6.67 -8.21
CA SER A 41 -5.14 6.06 -9.34
C SER A 41 -6.31 5.18 -8.92
N ARG A 42 -6.55 5.01 -7.60
CA ARG A 42 -7.54 4.08 -7.04
C ARG A 42 -7.29 2.61 -7.39
N TYR A 43 -6.08 2.28 -7.84
CA TYR A 43 -5.68 0.90 -8.11
C TYR A 43 -5.51 0.11 -6.80
N MET A 44 -4.94 0.74 -5.78
CA MET A 44 -4.82 0.20 -4.43
C MET A 44 -5.60 1.04 -3.41
N PRO A 45 -6.11 0.43 -2.33
CA PRO A 45 -6.13 -1.01 -2.07
C PRO A 45 -7.00 -1.75 -3.08
N LEU A 46 -6.58 -2.95 -3.50
CA LEU A 46 -7.28 -3.73 -4.52
C LEU A 46 -8.74 -3.96 -4.08
N GLY A 47 -9.70 -3.58 -4.92
CA GLY A 47 -11.13 -3.69 -4.59
C GLY A 47 -11.58 -2.83 -3.40
N ASN A 48 -10.75 -1.87 -2.97
CA ASN A 48 -10.95 -1.04 -1.77
C ASN A 48 -11.26 -1.84 -0.49
N ILE A 49 -10.63 -3.00 -0.29
CA ILE A 49 -10.93 -3.93 0.81
C ILE A 49 -10.77 -3.34 2.22
N THR A 50 -10.02 -2.24 2.38
CA THR A 50 -9.88 -1.54 3.66
C THR A 50 -10.90 -0.42 3.84
N ASN A 51 -11.80 -0.21 2.87
CA ASN A 51 -12.73 0.92 2.81
C ASN A 51 -12.03 2.29 2.89
N MET A 52 -10.89 2.43 2.22
CA MET A 52 -10.13 3.68 2.20
C MET A 52 -10.97 4.81 1.60
N SER A 53 -11.11 5.92 2.32
CA SER A 53 -11.86 7.10 1.88
C SER A 53 -11.10 7.91 0.83
N ASP A 54 -11.78 8.83 0.15
CA ASP A 54 -11.10 9.76 -0.75
C ASP A 54 -10.19 10.73 0.04
N GLU A 55 -10.58 11.16 1.25
CA GLU A 55 -9.70 12.01 2.07
C GLU A 55 -8.40 11.30 2.48
N GLU A 56 -8.46 10.02 2.83
CA GLU A 56 -7.26 9.23 3.14
C GLU A 56 -6.33 9.08 1.92
N ARG A 57 -6.90 8.98 0.71
CA ARG A 57 -6.13 8.94 -0.53
C ARG A 57 -5.44 10.26 -0.80
N ASP A 58 -6.14 11.37 -0.57
CA ASP A 58 -5.60 12.71 -0.76
C ASP A 58 -4.42 12.97 0.18
N ILE A 59 -4.50 12.50 1.43
CA ILE A 59 -3.37 12.56 2.39
C ILE A 59 -2.16 11.82 1.83
N ILE A 60 -2.34 10.60 1.31
CA ILE A 60 -1.23 9.82 0.75
C ILE A 60 -0.70 10.50 -0.52
N ALA A 61 -1.56 11.02 -1.40
CA ALA A 61 -1.17 11.69 -2.63
C ALA A 61 -0.40 12.99 -2.38
N ALA A 62 -0.73 13.73 -1.32
CA ALA A 62 -0.09 14.98 -0.94
C ALA A 62 1.14 14.80 -0.02
N TRP A 63 1.50 13.57 0.34
CA TRP A 63 2.61 13.29 1.24
C TRP A 63 3.97 13.72 0.66
N GLU A 64 4.64 14.71 1.27
CA GLU A 64 5.91 15.29 0.78
C GLU A 64 7.16 14.87 1.60
N GLU A 65 7.00 14.40 2.84
CA GLU A 65 8.10 14.07 3.77
C GLU A 65 9.12 13.04 3.24
#